data_AF-A0A256G368-F1
#
_entry.id   AF-A0A256G368-F1
#
_cell.length_a   1.000
_cell.length_b   1.000
_cell.length_c   1.000
_cell.angle_alpha   90.00
_cell.angle_beta   90.00
_cell.angle_gamma   90.00
#
_symmetry.space_group_name_H-M   'P 1'
#
loop_
_entity.id
_entity.type
_entity.pdbx_description
1 polymer ?
#
loop_
_entity_poly.entity_id
_entity_poly.type
_entity_poly.pdbx_seq_one_letter_code
_entity_poly.pdbx_strand_id
1 'polypeptide(L)' 'MPHVRFSEDFDWKPLPQVTLAYKAGWSGLVTTPCATAAVEAKKALQLKTPKKGEKDGDT' A
#
# COMPACT_ATOMS: atom_id res chain seq x y z
N MET A 1 -3.97 10.53 -3.76
CA MET A 1 -3.24 9.54 -2.94
C MET A 1 -3.10 8.27 -3.78
N PRO A 2 -1.90 7.68 -3.90
CA PRO A 2 -1.69 6.47 -4.70
C PRO A 2 -2.39 5.26 -4.08
N HIS A 3 -2.93 4.40 -4.94
CA HIS A 3 -3.43 3.09 -4.55
C HIS A 3 -2.31 2.08 -4.69
N VAL A 4 -2.03 1.30 -3.66
CA VAL A 4 -1.03 0.23 -3.71
C VAL A 4 -1.61 -1.06 -3.18
N ARG A 5 -1.08 -2.19 -3.66
CA ARG A 5 -1.32 -3.52 -3.10
C ARG A 5 -0.02 -4.05 -2.55
N PHE A 6 0.00 -4.36 -1.27
CA PHE A 6 1.14 -5.00 -0.62
C PHE A 6 1.13 -6.49 -0.97
N SER A 7 2.22 -6.97 -1.54
CA SER A 7 2.42 -8.38 -1.84
C SER A 7 2.99 -9.13 -0.63
N GLU A 8 3.69 -8.40 0.23
CA GLU A 8 4.37 -8.90 1.43
C GLU A 8 4.08 -7.98 2.61
N ASP A 9 4.36 -8.44 3.83
CA ASP A 9 4.37 -7.59 5.01
C ASP A 9 5.36 -6.42 4.86
N PHE A 10 4.91 -5.23 5.27
CA PHE A 10 5.69 -4.01 5.19
C PHE A 10 5.46 -3.11 6.39
N ASP A 11 6.53 -2.85 7.13
CA ASP A 11 6.53 -1.89 8.24
C ASP A 11 7.05 -0.53 7.76
N TRP A 12 6.16 0.45 7.69
CA TRP A 12 6.50 1.81 7.32
C TRP A 12 6.55 2.73 8.54
N LYS A 13 7.65 3.48 8.68
CA LYS A 13 7.85 4.41 9.80
C LYS A 13 8.02 5.85 9.30
N PRO A 14 6.92 6.61 9.11
CA PRO A 14 7.01 8.02 8.73
C PRO A 14 7.60 8.91 9.82
N LEU A 15 7.37 8.53 11.09
CA LEU A 15 7.88 9.20 12.28
C LEU A 15 8.50 8.14 13.19
N PRO A 16 9.52 8.46 13.99
CA PRO A 16 10.16 7.49 14.88
C PRO A 16 9.20 6.86 15.90
N GLN A 17 8.12 7.57 16.26
CA GLN A 17 7.09 7.08 17.18
C GLN A 17 5.95 6.30 16.49
N VAL A 18 5.88 6.29 15.16
CA VAL A 18 4.76 5.70 14.41
C VAL A 18 5.25 4.60 13.48
N THR A 19 4.76 3.39 13.71
CA THR A 19 4.97 2.25 12.79
C THR A 19 3.63 1.82 12.23
N LEU A 20 3.49 1.89 10.92
CA LEU A 20 2.33 1.41 10.17
C LEU A 20 2.71 0.07 9.54
N ALA A 21 2.18 -1.01 10.09
CA ALA A 21 2.38 -2.35 9.57
C ALA A 21 1.26 -2.68 8.57
N TYR A 22 1.65 -2.95 7.33
CA TYR A 22 0.76 -3.45 6.28
C TYR A 22 0.99 -4.94 6.11
N LYS A 23 -0.09 -5.72 6.06
CA LYS A 23 0.00 -7.16 5.80
C LYS A 23 0.05 -7.45 4.30
N ALA A 24 0.71 -8.54 3.95
CA ALA A 24 0.63 -9.15 2.63
C ALA A 24 -0.84 -9.34 2.20
N GLY A 25 -1.18 -8.92 0.99
CA GLY A 25 -2.53 -8.99 0.44
C GLY A 25 -3.36 -7.71 0.64
N TRP A 26 -2.97 -6.82 1.55
CA TRP A 26 -3.73 -5.57 1.78
C TRP A 26 -3.60 -4.61 0.60
N SER A 27 -4.73 -4.05 0.17
CA SER A 27 -4.81 -3.03 -0.86
C SER A 27 -5.54 -1.80 -0.33
N GLY A 28 -5.02 -0.62 -0.65
CA GLY A 28 -5.62 0.61 -0.16
C GLY A 28 -4.88 1.87 -0.56
N LEU A 29 -5.48 3.00 -0.20
CA LEU A 29 -4.89 4.32 -0.40
C LEU A 29 -3.84 4.55 0.68
N VAL A 30 -2.61 4.81 0.26
CA VAL A 30 -1.52 5.17 1.15
C VAL A 30 -0.94 6.52 0.78
N THR A 31 -0.10 7.08 1.64
CA THR A 31 0.64 8.30 1.33
C THR A 31 1.66 8.02 0.23
N THR A 32 1.96 9.02 -0.59
CA THR A 32 3.00 8.93 -1.64
C THR A 32 4.34 8.41 -1.12
N PRO A 33 4.92 8.91 0.00
CA PRO A 33 6.17 8.38 0.51
C PRO A 33 6.08 6.90 0.94
N CYS A 34 4.93 6.46 1.47
CA CYS A 34 4.73 5.05 1.81
C CYS A 34 4.67 4.18 0.55
N ALA A 35 3.94 4.63 -0.48
CA ALA A 35 3.85 3.92 -1.75
C ALA A 35 5.23 3.77 -2.41
N THR A 36 5.99 4.86 -2.49
CA THR A 36 7.33 4.85 -3.07
C THR A 36 8.25 3.90 -2.29
N ALA A 37 8.31 4.02 -0.96
CA ALA A 37 9.16 3.15 -0.13
C ALA A 37 8.80 1.67 -0.27
N ALA A 38 7.50 1.34 -0.33
CA ALA A 38 7.04 -0.04 -0.48
C ALA A 38 7.32 -0.61 -1.88
N VAL A 39 7.20 0.20 -2.93
CA VAL A 39 7.53 -0.17 -4.31
C VAL A 39 9.05 -0.32 -4.49
N GLU A 40 9.85 0.59 -3.94
CA GLU A 40 11.32 0.50 -3.93
C GLU A 40 11.81 -0.75 -3.19
N ALA A 41 11.16 -1.09 -2.08
CA ALA A 41 11.42 -2.32 -1.34
C ALA A 41 10.91 -3.58 -2.07
N LYS A 42 10.23 -3.44 -3.23
CA LYS A 42 9.55 -4.50 -3.98
C LYS A 42 8.51 -5.27 -3.16
N LYS A 43 8.01 -4.68 -2.07
CA LYS A 43 6.99 -5.23 -1.16
C LYS A 43 5.57 -4.85 -1.58
N ALA A 44 5.42 -3.84 -2.43
CA ALA A 44 4.12 -3.41 -2.95
C ALA A 44 4.15 -3.14 -4.46
N LEU A 45 2.97 -3.29 -5.06
CA LEU A 45 2.67 -2.95 -6.44
C LEU A 45 1.81 -1.69 -6.45
N GLN A 46 2.24 -0.68 -7.21
CA GLN A 46 1.42 0.50 -7.44
C GLN A 46 0.24 0.16 -8.35
N LEU A 47 -0.97 0.22 -7.80
CA LEU A 47 -2.19 0.02 -8.56
C LEU A 47 -2.54 1.32 -9.29
N LYS A 48 -2.75 1.22 -10.60
CA LYS A 48 -3.36 2.30 -11.37
C LYS A 48 -4.81 2.38 -10.93
N THR A 49 -5.25 3.52 -10.42
CA THR A 49 -6.62 3.71 -9.90
C THR A 49 -7.62 3.20 -10.93
N PRO A 50 -8.42 2.16 -10.65
CA PRO A 50 -9.51 1.80 -11.54
C PRO A 50 -10.50 2.98 -11.55
N LYS A 51 -10.90 3.40 -12.76
CA LYS A 51 -12.00 4.37 -12.93
C LYS A 51 -13.22 3.81 -12.18
N LYS A 52 -13.66 4.52 -11.13
CA LYS A 52 -14.94 4.40 -10.40
C LYS A 52 -15.86 3.29 -10.92
N GLY A 53 -15.77 2.08 -10.35
CA GLY A 53 -16.68 0.99 -10.70
C GLY A 53 -16.31 -0.41 -10.22
N GLU A 54 -15.03 -0.74 -10.07
CA GLU A 54 -14.63 -2.11 -9.73
C GLU A 54 -14.68 -2.32 -8.21
N LYS A 55 -15.70 -3.04 -7.74
CA LYS A 55 -15.72 -3.66 -6.41
C LYS A 55 -14.61 -4.71 -6.39
N ASP A 56 -13.58 -4.51 -5.59
CA ASP A 56 -12.78 -5.63 -5.09
C ASP A 56 -13.13 -5.78 -3.61
N GLY A 57 -14.25 -6.46 -3.38
CA GLY A 57 -14.51 -7.09 -2.11
C GLY A 57 -13.78 -8.43 -2.10
N ASP A 58 -13.16 -8.76 -0.99
CA ASP A 58 -12.77 -10.12 -0.64
C ASP A 58 -12.74 -10.17 0.90
N THR A 59 -13.90 -10.47 1.49
CA THR A 59 -14.24 -11.75 2.17
C THR A 59 -13.49 -11.97 3.47
#